data_AF-A0A6A4PQ68-F1
#
_entry.id   AF-A0A6A4PQ68-F1
#
_cell.length_a   1.000
_cell.length_b   1.000
_cell.length_c   1.000
_cell.angle_alpha   90.00
_cell.angle_beta   90.00
_cell.angle_gamma   90.00
#
_symmetry.space_group_name_H-M   'P 1'
#
loop_
_entity.id
_entity.type
_entity.pdbx_description
1 polymer ?
#
loop_
_entity_poly.entity_id
_entity_poly.type
_entity_poly.pdbx_seq_one_letter_code
_entity_poly.pdbx_strand_id
1 'polypeptide(L)'
;MQVLELGIVSHSVIIGLSLGVSKSPCTIRPLIAALSFHQFFEGFAFGGCISQAKFMSSSSAIMACFFGLTTPLGIGIGIGVASVYNPYSAGALITEGILDSFSAGILVDLISSDFHSKNCNFRLQILSYFMLFLGAGLMSSLAIWA
;
A
#
# COMPACT_ATOMS: atom_id res chain seq x y z
N MET A 1 -10.44 -10.35 4.87
CA MET A 1 -9.71 -10.45 3.58
C MET A 1 -10.21 -9.45 2.55
N GLN A 2 -11.50 -9.45 2.18
CA GLN A 2 -12.05 -8.56 1.15
C GLN A 2 -11.81 -7.06 1.41
N VAL A 3 -11.88 -6.62 2.68
CA VAL A 3 -11.62 -5.22 3.06
C VAL A 3 -10.13 -4.87 2.96
N LEU A 4 -9.24 -5.77 3.39
CA LEU A 4 -7.77 -5.63 3.25
C LEU A 4 -7.38 -5.56 1.76
N GLU A 5 -7.96 -6.41 0.94
CA GLU A 5 -7.73 -6.44 -0.50
C GLU A 5 -8.20 -5.13 -1.17
N LEU A 6 -9.35 -4.60 -0.78
CA LEU A 6 -9.87 -3.33 -1.28
C LEU A 6 -8.99 -2.13 -0.90
N GLY A 7 -8.49 -2.08 0.35
CA GLY A 7 -7.57 -1.04 0.82
C GLY A 7 -6.24 -1.07 0.07
N ILE A 8 -5.67 -2.26 -0.10
CA ILE A 8 -4.41 -2.44 -0.84
C ILE A 8 -4.56 -2.07 -2.32
N VAL A 9 -5.64 -2.51 -2.97
CA VAL A 9 -5.89 -2.24 -4.40
C VAL A 9 -6.10 -0.76 -4.65
N SER A 10 -6.93 -0.08 -3.85
CA SER A 10 -7.21 1.34 -4.04
C SER A 10 -5.97 2.21 -3.85
N HIS A 11 -5.20 1.98 -2.79
CA HIS A 11 -3.96 2.72 -2.52
C HIS A 11 -2.88 2.46 -3.59
N SER A 12 -2.70 1.19 -4.01
CA SER A 12 -1.70 0.82 -5.02
C SER A 12 -1.98 1.41 -6.41
N VAL A 13 -3.26 1.57 -6.80
CA VAL A 13 -3.63 2.23 -8.07
C VAL A 13 -3.27 3.71 -8.06
N ILE A 14 -3.56 4.42 -6.96
CA ILE A 14 -3.35 5.86 -6.84
C ILE A 14 -1.85 6.17 -6.87
N ILE A 15 -1.06 5.43 -6.10
CA ILE A 15 0.38 5.62 -6.09
C ILE A 15 1.00 5.29 -7.46
N GLY A 16 0.53 4.21 -8.12
CA GLY A 16 0.96 3.88 -9.47
C GLY A 16 0.63 5.00 -10.47
N LEU A 17 -0.57 5.56 -10.41
CA LEU A 17 -1.01 6.68 -11.26
C LEU A 17 -0.12 7.91 -11.03
N SER A 18 0.07 8.32 -9.78
CA SER A 18 0.89 9.49 -9.41
C SER A 18 2.34 9.32 -9.87
N LEU A 19 2.90 8.12 -9.73
CA LEU A 19 4.24 7.79 -10.24
C LEU A 19 4.30 7.86 -11.78
N GLY A 20 3.31 7.31 -12.48
CA GLY A 20 3.26 7.27 -13.95
C GLY A 20 3.07 8.64 -14.61
N VAL A 21 2.43 9.57 -13.91
CA VAL A 21 2.26 10.96 -14.37
C VAL A 21 3.52 11.81 -14.13
N SER A 22 4.36 11.42 -13.17
CA SER A 22 5.56 12.17 -12.83
C SER A 22 6.53 12.24 -14.00
N LYS A 23 7.01 13.44 -14.34
CA LYS A 23 7.92 13.69 -15.48
C LYS A 23 9.37 13.96 -15.07
N SER A 24 9.63 14.09 -13.78
CA SER A 24 10.95 14.40 -13.23
C SER A 24 11.69 13.12 -12.86
N PRO A 25 12.81 12.78 -13.53
CA PRO A 25 13.63 11.62 -13.16
C PRO A 25 14.17 11.71 -11.72
N CYS A 26 14.37 12.93 -11.21
CA CYS A 26 14.83 13.20 -9.86
C CYS A 26 13.79 12.81 -8.80
N THR A 27 12.51 12.84 -9.15
CA THR A 27 11.39 12.44 -8.28
C THR A 27 11.03 10.97 -8.48
N ILE A 28 11.08 10.48 -9.72
CA ILE A 28 10.74 9.08 -10.06
C ILE A 28 11.74 8.10 -9.43
N ARG A 29 13.05 8.39 -9.46
CA ARG A 29 14.08 7.45 -8.98
C ARG A 29 13.96 7.12 -7.49
N PRO A 30 13.91 8.11 -6.57
CA PRO A 30 13.74 7.81 -5.15
C PRO A 30 12.35 7.21 -4.87
N LEU A 31 11.31 7.69 -5.56
CA LEU A 31 9.94 7.20 -5.37
C LEU A 31 9.79 5.73 -5.78
N ILE A 32 10.40 5.29 -6.89
CA ILE A 32 10.47 3.86 -7.26
C ILE A 32 11.20 3.06 -6.19
N ALA A 33 12.32 3.56 -5.65
CA ALA A 33 13.07 2.87 -4.61
C ALA A 33 12.22 2.72 -3.34
N ALA A 34 11.58 3.80 -2.88
CA ALA A 34 10.69 3.81 -1.73
C ALA A 34 9.49 2.87 -1.92
N LEU A 35 8.83 2.93 -3.08
CA LEU A 35 7.70 2.06 -3.44
C LEU A 35 8.10 0.59 -3.52
N SER A 36 9.28 0.28 -4.05
CA SER A 36 9.76 -1.10 -4.11
C SER A 36 9.92 -1.70 -2.71
N PHE A 37 10.48 -0.93 -1.77
CA PHE A 37 10.56 -1.36 -0.37
C PHE A 37 9.19 -1.46 0.29
N HIS A 38 8.31 -0.49 0.06
CA HIS A 38 6.95 -0.50 0.61
C HIS A 38 6.14 -1.72 0.13
N GLN A 39 6.07 -1.92 -1.19
CA GLN A 39 5.34 -3.02 -1.81
C GLN A 39 5.91 -4.40 -1.43
N PHE A 40 7.22 -4.48 -1.15
CA PHE A 40 7.85 -5.70 -0.65
C PHE A 40 7.32 -6.08 0.74
N PHE A 41 7.25 -5.13 1.67
CA PHE A 41 6.73 -5.38 3.01
C PHE A 41 5.21 -5.60 3.02
N GLU A 42 4.46 -4.87 2.19
CA GLU A 42 3.02 -5.13 1.99
C GLU A 42 2.78 -6.53 1.42
N GLY A 43 3.58 -6.97 0.44
CA GLY A 43 3.51 -8.31 -0.14
C GLY A 43 3.88 -9.41 0.86
N PHE A 44 4.88 -9.17 1.71
CA PHE A 44 5.26 -10.10 2.77
C PHE A 44 4.16 -10.27 3.81
N ALA A 45 3.54 -9.16 4.26
CA ALA A 45 2.41 -9.19 5.18
C ALA A 45 1.19 -9.90 4.56
N PHE A 46 0.87 -9.58 3.31
CA PHE A 46 -0.21 -10.21 2.55
C PHE A 46 -0.02 -11.74 2.39
N GLY A 47 1.22 -12.17 2.09
CA GLY A 47 1.58 -13.59 2.02
C GLY A 47 1.41 -14.32 3.36
N GLY A 48 1.76 -13.66 4.48
CA GLY A 48 1.50 -14.17 5.82
C GLY A 48 0.02 -14.37 6.13
N CYS A 49 -0.84 -13.42 5.72
CA CYS A 49 -2.29 -13.55 5.86
C CYS A 49 -2.85 -14.70 5.01
N ILE A 50 -2.41 -14.84 3.74
CA ILE A 50 -2.82 -15.93 2.86
C ILE A 50 -2.44 -17.30 3.45
N SER A 51 -1.22 -17.40 4.01
CA SER A 51 -0.74 -18.63 4.66
C SER A 51 -1.60 -19.02 5.86
N GLN A 52 -2.01 -18.06 6.69
CA GLN A 52 -2.90 -18.30 7.83
C GLN A 52 -4.34 -18.62 7.43
N ALA A 53 -4.85 -18.01 6.34
CA ALA A 53 -6.22 -18.20 5.87
C ALA A 53 -6.50 -19.57 5.23
N LYS A 54 -5.47 -20.41 5.02
CA LYS A 54 -5.58 -21.77 4.44
C LYS A 54 -6.40 -21.84 3.15
N PHE A 55 -6.29 -20.84 2.28
CA PHE A 55 -6.97 -20.84 0.99
C PHE A 55 -6.47 -21.97 0.07
N MET A 56 -7.31 -22.39 -0.86
CA MET A 56 -6.87 -23.25 -1.96
C MET A 56 -5.76 -22.57 -2.77
N SER A 57 -4.75 -23.35 -3.18
CA SER A 57 -3.58 -22.87 -3.92
C SER A 57 -3.94 -21.97 -5.12
N SER A 58 -5.03 -22.29 -5.84
CA SER A 58 -5.51 -21.49 -6.97
C SER A 58 -6.05 -20.11 -6.56
N SER A 59 -6.81 -20.00 -5.47
CA SER A 59 -7.30 -18.70 -4.98
C SER A 59 -6.15 -17.83 -4.47
N SER A 60 -5.21 -18.42 -3.74
CA SER A 60 -4.00 -17.72 -3.28
C SER A 60 -3.17 -17.16 -4.44
N ALA A 61 -3.03 -17.94 -5.52
CA ALA A 61 -2.34 -17.50 -6.73
C ALA A 61 -3.06 -16.36 -7.44
N ILE A 62 -4.40 -16.42 -7.54
CA ILE A 62 -5.21 -15.36 -8.15
C ILE A 62 -5.07 -14.06 -7.35
N MET A 63 -5.19 -14.11 -6.01
CA MET A 63 -5.05 -12.95 -5.14
C MET A 63 -3.64 -12.33 -5.21
N ALA A 64 -2.60 -13.16 -5.21
CA ALA A 64 -1.22 -12.69 -5.38
C ALA A 64 -0.99 -12.05 -6.76
N CYS A 65 -1.61 -12.59 -7.81
CA CYS A 65 -1.57 -12.04 -9.15
C CYS A 65 -2.23 -10.66 -9.22
N PHE A 66 -3.43 -10.51 -8.65
CA PHE A 66 -4.09 -9.21 -8.58
C PHE A 66 -3.24 -8.19 -7.83
N PHE A 67 -2.72 -8.53 -6.64
CA PHE A 67 -1.81 -7.67 -5.88
C PHE A 67 -0.60 -7.19 -6.69
N GLY A 68 0.08 -8.12 -7.39
CA GLY A 68 1.27 -7.79 -8.18
C GLY A 68 0.97 -7.01 -9.46
N LEU A 69 -0.22 -7.14 -10.04
CA LEU A 69 -0.62 -6.48 -11.28
C LEU A 69 -1.19 -5.07 -11.07
N THR A 70 -1.80 -4.79 -9.92
CA THR A 70 -2.47 -3.51 -9.67
C THR A 70 -1.52 -2.31 -9.80
N THR A 71 -0.33 -2.38 -9.19
CA THR A 71 0.66 -1.28 -9.23
C THR A 71 1.19 -1.00 -10.65
N PRO A 72 1.66 -1.99 -11.44
CA PRO A 72 2.10 -1.74 -12.81
C PRO A 72 0.96 -1.31 -13.75
N LEU A 73 -0.28 -1.77 -13.53
CA LEU A 73 -1.46 -1.23 -14.23
C LEU A 73 -1.67 0.25 -13.91
N GLY A 74 -1.60 0.64 -12.63
CA GLY A 74 -1.69 2.04 -12.20
C GLY A 74 -0.62 2.91 -12.86
N ILE A 75 0.63 2.45 -12.91
CA ILE A 75 1.73 3.13 -13.60
C ILE A 75 1.46 3.27 -15.09
N GLY A 76 1.03 2.20 -15.76
CA GLY A 76 0.71 2.22 -17.19
C GLY A 76 -0.40 3.19 -17.53
N ILE A 77 -1.47 3.22 -16.72
CA ILE A 77 -2.57 4.20 -16.85
C ILE A 77 -2.01 5.61 -16.63
N GLY A 78 -1.20 5.83 -15.58
CA GLY A 78 -0.57 7.11 -15.26
C GLY A 78 0.26 7.66 -16.41
N ILE A 79 1.08 6.81 -17.04
CA ILE A 79 1.86 7.18 -18.23
C ILE A 79 0.93 7.55 -19.39
N GLY A 80 -0.14 6.77 -19.62
CA GLY A 80 -1.10 7.01 -20.70
C GLY A 80 -1.86 8.33 -20.57
N VAL A 81 -2.16 8.75 -19.34
CA VAL A 81 -2.84 10.03 -19.06
C VAL A 81 -1.89 11.18 -18.70
N ALA A 82 -0.59 10.94 -18.62
CA ALA A 82 0.42 11.94 -18.22
C ALA A 82 0.48 13.19 -19.12
N SER A 83 -0.10 13.12 -20.33
CA SER A 83 -0.22 14.25 -21.25
C SER A 83 -1.36 15.22 -20.89
N VAL A 84 -2.40 14.75 -20.21
CA VAL A 84 -3.64 15.49 -19.91
C VAL A 84 -3.93 15.63 -18.42
N TYR A 85 -3.39 14.74 -17.59
CA TYR A 85 -3.59 14.76 -16.14
C TYR A 85 -2.59 15.70 -15.47
N ASN A 86 -3.11 16.65 -14.69
CA ASN A 86 -2.30 17.51 -13.83
C ASN A 86 -2.43 17.02 -12.37
N PRO A 87 -1.36 16.40 -11.80
CA PRO A 87 -1.40 15.84 -10.45
C PRO A 87 -1.53 16.93 -9.37
N TYR A 88 -1.25 18.19 -9.69
CA TYR A 88 -1.37 19.33 -8.77
C TYR A 88 -2.72 20.05 -8.85
N SER A 89 -3.67 19.51 -9.61
CA SER A 89 -5.03 20.08 -9.68
C SER A 89 -5.78 19.85 -8.37
N ALA A 90 -6.60 20.81 -7.94
CA ALA A 90 -7.42 20.68 -6.74
C ALA A 90 -8.33 19.43 -6.78
N GLY A 91 -8.88 19.10 -7.95
CA GLY A 91 -9.69 17.88 -8.13
C GLY A 91 -8.89 16.60 -7.90
N ALA A 92 -7.66 16.53 -8.41
CA ALA A 92 -6.75 15.39 -8.25
C ALA A 92 -6.38 15.18 -6.77
N LEU A 93 -5.98 16.26 -6.08
CA LEU A 93 -5.61 16.24 -4.67
C LEU A 93 -6.80 15.86 -3.76
N ILE A 94 -8.01 16.32 -4.08
CA ILE A 94 -9.22 15.94 -3.34
C ILE A 94 -9.53 14.45 -3.55
N THR A 95 -9.45 13.95 -4.79
CA THR A 95 -9.72 12.53 -5.06
C THR A 95 -8.67 11.61 -4.42
N GLU A 96 -7.40 12.00 -4.45
CA GLU A 96 -6.31 11.32 -3.78
C GLU A 96 -6.55 11.30 -2.27
N GLY A 97 -6.83 12.47 -1.67
CA GLY A 97 -7.11 12.59 -0.24
C GLY A 97 -8.31 11.76 0.23
N ILE A 98 -9.41 11.70 -0.53
CA ILE A 98 -10.58 10.88 -0.18
C ILE A 98 -10.22 9.39 -0.18
N LEU A 99 -9.52 8.93 -1.21
CA LEU A 99 -9.18 7.52 -1.35
C LEU A 99 -8.10 7.09 -0.34
N ASP A 100 -7.11 7.94 -0.06
CA ASP A 100 -6.12 7.69 0.99
C ASP A 100 -6.75 7.68 2.39
N SER A 101 -7.73 8.57 2.65
CA SER A 101 -8.49 8.55 3.91
C SER A 101 -9.25 7.24 4.11
N PHE A 102 -9.84 6.73 3.03
CA PHE A 102 -10.53 5.44 3.04
C PHE A 102 -9.58 4.28 3.32
N SER A 103 -8.43 4.24 2.63
CA SER A 103 -7.39 3.23 2.85
C SER A 103 -6.80 3.29 4.27
N ALA A 104 -6.55 4.49 4.80
CA ALA A 104 -6.08 4.69 6.16
C ALA A 104 -7.09 4.18 7.20
N GLY A 105 -8.38 4.43 6.99
CA GLY A 105 -9.46 3.92 7.85
C GLY A 105 -9.50 2.40 7.89
N ILE A 106 -9.36 1.75 6.74
CA ILE A 106 -9.25 0.29 6.63
C ILE A 106 -8.02 -0.24 7.37
N LEU A 107 -6.86 0.41 7.22
CA LEU A 107 -5.63 0.02 7.87
C LEU A 107 -5.76 0.06 9.40
N VAL A 108 -6.36 1.12 9.95
CA VAL A 108 -6.61 1.25 11.40
C VAL A 108 -7.54 0.16 11.91
N ASP A 109 -8.61 -0.15 11.17
CA ASP A 109 -9.56 -1.21 11.54
C ASP A 109 -8.89 -2.59 11.58
N LEU A 110 -8.03 -2.88 10.60
CA LEU A 110 -7.27 -4.12 10.52
C LEU A 110 -6.24 -4.25 11.64
N ILE A 111 -5.48 -3.19 11.92
CA ILE A 111 -4.55 -3.14 13.05
C ILE A 111 -5.31 -3.32 14.37
N SER A 112 -6.45 -2.65 14.54
CA SER A 112 -7.30 -2.83 15.72
C SER A 112 -7.75 -4.28 15.87
N SER A 113 -8.24 -4.91 14.79
CA SER A 113 -8.67 -6.31 14.80
C SER A 113 -7.54 -7.30 15.06
N ASP A 114 -6.32 -7.05 14.54
CA ASP A 114 -5.17 -7.93 14.70
C ASP A 114 -4.59 -7.86 16.12
N PHE A 115 -4.51 -6.64 16.68
CA PHE A 115 -4.00 -6.41 18.04
C PHE A 115 -5.01 -6.74 19.14
N HIS A 116 -6.31 -6.80 18.84
CA HIS A 116 -7.37 -7.16 19.79
C HIS A 116 -7.73 -8.65 19.76
N SER A 117 -7.14 -9.43 18.85
CA SER A 117 -7.38 -10.87 18.75
C SER A 117 -6.88 -11.62 20.00
N LYS A 118 -7.76 -12.46 20.54
CA LYS A 118 -7.69 -13.06 21.88
C LYS A 118 -6.44 -13.93 22.08
N ASN A 119 -5.64 -13.62 23.12
CA ASN A 119 -4.49 -14.38 23.67
C ASN A 119 -3.05 -13.91 23.30
N CYS A 120 -2.80 -12.62 23.10
CA CYS A 120 -1.42 -12.15 22.97
C CYS A 120 -0.74 -11.91 24.33
N ASN A 121 0.48 -12.45 24.49
CA ASN A 121 1.38 -12.06 25.57
C ASN A 121 1.63 -10.54 25.49
N PHE A 122 1.51 -9.84 26.61
CA PHE A 122 1.74 -8.38 26.70
C PHE A 122 3.07 -7.94 26.07
N ARG A 123 4.13 -8.77 26.21
CA ARG A 123 5.44 -8.54 25.56
C ARG A 123 5.38 -8.55 24.03
N LEU A 124 4.62 -9.46 23.44
CA LEU A 124 4.48 -9.56 21.99
C LEU A 124 3.69 -8.37 21.45
N GLN A 125 2.66 -7.93 22.18
CA GLN A 125 1.85 -6.77 21.79
C GLN A 125 2.67 -5.47 21.80
N ILE A 126 3.52 -5.26 22.81
CA ILE A 126 4.47 -4.13 22.84
C ILE A 126 5.46 -4.22 21.67
N LEU A 127 6.00 -5.41 21.40
CA LEU A 127 6.94 -5.60 20.29
C LEU A 127 6.27 -5.30 18.94
N SER A 128 5.03 -5.73 18.73
CA SER A 128 4.27 -5.43 17.51
C SER A 128 4.01 -3.93 17.35
N TYR A 129 3.65 -3.21 18.43
CA TYR A 129 3.50 -1.75 18.36
C TYR A 129 4.84 -1.05 18.06
N PHE A 130 5.93 -1.50 18.68
CA PHE A 130 7.25 -0.96 18.40
C PHE A 130 7.65 -1.15 16.93
N MET A 131 7.45 -2.36 16.39
CA MET A 131 7.76 -2.65 14.98
C MET A 131 6.84 -1.88 14.02
N LEU A 132 5.57 -1.68 14.37
CA LEU A 132 4.63 -0.84 13.61
C LEU A 132 5.12 0.61 13.53
N PHE A 133 5.46 1.23 14.66
CA PHE A 133 5.97 2.61 14.67
C PHE A 133 7.34 2.74 14.02
N LEU A 134 8.21 1.74 14.17
CA LEU A 134 9.49 1.68 13.47
C LEU A 134 9.28 1.65 11.96
N GLY A 135 8.38 0.79 11.47
CA GLY A 135 8.01 0.72 10.05
C GLY A 135 7.46 2.05 9.53
N ALA A 136 6.52 2.66 10.26
CA ALA A 136 5.98 3.98 9.93
C ALA A 136 7.05 5.08 9.88
N GLY A 137 7.98 5.09 10.85
CA GLY A 137 9.10 6.03 10.89
C GLY A 137 10.08 5.85 9.72
N LEU A 138 10.36 4.60 9.34
CA LEU A 138 11.20 4.30 8.18
C LEU A 138 10.53 4.74 6.87
N MET A 139 9.23 4.49 6.70
CA MET A 139 8.48 4.96 5.52
C MET A 139 8.42 6.49 5.46
N SER A 140 8.22 7.17 6.60
CA SER A 140 8.27 8.63 6.67
C SER A 140 9.65 9.20 6.31
N SER A 141 10.73 8.53 6.72
CA SER A 141 12.10 8.95 6.38
C SER A 141 12.40 8.78 4.88
N LEU A 142 11.88 7.74 4.25
CA LEU A 142 11.96 7.55 2.80
C LEU A 142 11.20 8.63 2.03
N ALA A 143 10.05 9.07 2.56
CA ALA A 143 9.25 10.13 1.94
C ALA A 143 9.97 11.50 1.95
N ILE A 144 10.83 11.78 2.94
CA ILE A 144 11.63 13.03 2.97
C ILE A 144 12.68 13.05 1.84
N TRP A 145 13.11 11.89 1.38
CA TRP A 145 14.11 11.72 0.33
C TRP A 145 13.51 11.54 -1.08
N ALA A 146 12.18 11.48 -1.21
CA ALA A 146 11.46 11.30 -2.47
C ALA A 146 10.80 12.59 -2.96
#